data_AF-A0A7J7IF16-F1
#
_entry.id   AF-A0A7J7IF16-F1
#
_cell.length_a   1.000
_cell.length_b   1.000
_cell.length_c   1.000
_cell.angle_alpha   90.00
_cell.angle_beta   90.00
_cell.angle_gamma   90.00
#
_symmetry.space_group_name_H-M   'P 1'
#
loop_
_entity.id
_entity.type
_entity.pdbx_description
1 polymer ?
#
loop_
_entity_poly.entity_id
_entity_poly.type
_entity_poly.pdbx_seq_one_letter_code
_entity_poly.pdbx_strand_id
1 'polypeptide(L)'
;MEPSVQRKNENEAQAEHLLSVANDLTMKLPLFEELETLHERALLYEQLLGRSGVEELDIALDGGLRPGQYVEVRGPSGAGKSLLCLSILKHNFQSFRVAYLDSENHHLSLARWEPSSSGPVVFGETRLYRVFQVEDVLEALHRVDAAEERLLCNYMLTRHNGAKIRPLLLIFDAVSSFVAALVDVDPEVLIQIGLLLRKIASSYQAIVLVSNSFPASLWVSRCAPVPPSGLLIETSPFLTVYTGLKCIKLGAP
;
A
#
# COMPACT_ATOMS: atom_id res chain seq x y z
N MET A 1 -33.08 -30.70 30.54
CA MET A 1 -31.78 -30.05 30.79
C MET A 1 -30.81 -30.62 29.77
N GLU A 2 -30.72 -30.05 28.56
CA GLU A 2 -29.75 -30.54 27.54
C GLU A 2 -29.44 -29.62 26.34
N PRO A 3 -29.85 -28.34 26.22
CA PRO A 3 -29.41 -27.49 25.09
C PRO A 3 -28.13 -26.65 25.38
N SER A 4 -27.66 -26.61 26.64
CA SER A 4 -26.52 -25.77 27.06
C SER A 4 -25.16 -26.45 26.91
N VAL A 5 -25.12 -27.78 26.87
CA VAL A 5 -23.87 -28.57 26.72
C VAL A 5 -23.43 -28.63 25.26
N GLN A 6 -24.39 -28.80 24.32
CA GLN A 6 -24.10 -28.82 22.87
C GLN A 6 -23.54 -27.49 22.35
N ARG A 7 -24.08 -26.34 22.77
CA ARG A 7 -23.54 -25.02 22.38
C ARG A 7 -22.14 -24.76 22.91
N LYS A 8 -21.78 -25.38 24.04
CA LYS A 8 -20.44 -25.23 24.63
C LYS A 8 -19.41 -26.04 23.84
N ASN A 9 -19.78 -27.25 23.43
CA ASN A 9 -18.93 -28.12 22.62
C ASN A 9 -18.73 -27.59 21.18
N GLU A 10 -19.75 -26.96 20.59
CA GLU A 10 -19.63 -26.33 19.26
C GLU A 10 -18.73 -25.08 19.28
N ASN A 11 -18.81 -24.27 20.34
CA ASN A 11 -17.95 -23.10 20.51
C ASN A 11 -16.49 -23.50 20.83
N GLU A 12 -16.27 -24.58 21.58
CA GLU A 12 -14.93 -25.13 21.82
C GLU A 12 -14.32 -25.70 20.53
N ALA A 13 -15.10 -26.42 19.72
CA ALA A 13 -14.64 -26.91 18.42
C ALA A 13 -14.34 -25.78 17.41
N GLN A 14 -15.13 -24.71 17.40
CA GLN A 14 -14.85 -23.53 16.57
C GLN A 14 -13.63 -22.74 17.06
N ALA A 15 -13.43 -22.65 18.38
CA ALA A 15 -12.25 -22.02 18.95
C ALA A 15 -10.98 -22.83 18.66
N GLU A 16 -11.03 -24.16 18.73
CA GLU A 16 -9.92 -25.05 18.37
C GLU A 16 -9.60 -25.00 16.87
N HIS A 17 -10.60 -24.90 16.00
CA HIS A 17 -10.39 -24.71 14.56
C HIS A 17 -9.79 -23.33 14.25
N LEU A 18 -10.23 -22.27 14.92
CA LEU A 18 -9.63 -20.94 14.78
C LEU A 18 -8.20 -20.91 15.34
N LEU A 19 -7.92 -21.63 16.43
CA LEU A 19 -6.56 -21.81 16.95
C LEU A 19 -5.70 -22.69 16.05
N SER A 20 -6.26 -23.70 15.37
CA SER A 20 -5.50 -24.54 14.43
C SER A 20 -5.17 -23.77 13.16
N VAL A 21 -6.11 -22.99 12.62
CA VAL A 21 -5.87 -22.06 11.51
C VAL A 21 -4.88 -20.98 11.95
N ALA A 22 -5.01 -20.42 13.15
CA ALA A 22 -4.05 -19.47 13.70
C ALA A 22 -2.68 -20.11 13.99
N ASN A 23 -2.60 -21.41 14.31
CA ASN A 23 -1.36 -22.17 14.50
C ASN A 23 -0.70 -22.60 13.19
N ASP A 24 -1.48 -22.88 12.14
CA ASP A 24 -0.95 -22.99 10.77
C ASP A 24 -0.49 -21.62 10.24
N LEU A 25 -1.09 -20.52 10.73
CA LEU A 25 -0.69 -19.15 10.44
C LEU A 25 0.34 -18.57 11.43
N THR A 26 0.66 -19.23 12.56
CA THR A 26 1.72 -18.79 13.48
C THR A 26 3.02 -19.56 13.22
N MET A 27 3.86 -18.89 12.43
CA MET A 27 5.27 -18.68 12.76
C MET A 27 6.10 -19.92 13.11
N LYS A 28 6.11 -20.93 12.23
CA LYS A 28 7.09 -22.04 12.29
C LYS A 28 8.47 -21.61 11.78
N LEU A 29 9.19 -20.81 12.56
CA LEU A 29 10.63 -20.63 12.35
C LEU A 29 11.17 -20.13 10.97
N PRO A 30 10.42 -19.53 9.99
CA PRO A 30 11.04 -19.03 8.76
C PRO A 30 11.29 -17.52 8.83
N LEU A 31 10.80 -16.85 9.89
CA LEU A 31 10.76 -15.39 10.00
C LEU A 31 12.15 -14.78 10.05
N PHE A 32 13.14 -15.44 10.67
CA PHE A 32 14.50 -14.91 10.69
C PHE A 32 15.17 -15.00 9.31
N GLU A 33 15.01 -16.11 8.58
CA GLU A 33 15.52 -16.23 7.21
C GLU A 33 14.78 -15.30 6.24
N GLU A 34 13.46 -15.16 6.39
CA GLU A 34 12.66 -14.18 5.64
C GLU A 34 13.04 -12.74 5.98
N LEU A 35 13.34 -12.42 7.24
CA LEU A 35 13.79 -11.08 7.65
C LEU A 35 15.22 -10.77 7.21
N GLU A 36 16.14 -11.74 7.28
CA GLU A 36 17.50 -11.61 6.76
C GLU A 36 17.49 -11.39 5.25
N THR A 37 16.71 -12.19 4.52
CA THR A 37 16.56 -12.01 3.07
C THR A 37 15.91 -10.67 2.71
N LEU A 38 14.92 -10.19 3.49
CA LEU A 38 14.35 -8.85 3.32
C LEU A 38 15.36 -7.75 3.62
N HIS A 39 16.19 -7.91 4.65
CA HIS A 39 17.25 -6.95 4.99
C HIS A 39 18.31 -6.88 3.88
N GLU A 40 18.79 -8.02 3.41
CA GLU A 40 19.75 -8.10 2.30
C GLU A 40 19.18 -7.49 1.02
N ARG A 41 17.92 -7.78 0.70
CA ARG A 41 17.21 -7.15 -0.43
C ARG A 41 17.14 -5.64 -0.25
N ALA A 42 16.86 -5.15 0.96
CA ALA A 42 16.77 -3.71 1.21
C ALA A 42 18.10 -2.97 0.94
N LEU A 43 19.25 -3.63 1.14
CA LEU A 43 20.56 -3.06 0.83
C LEU A 43 20.81 -2.83 -0.66
N LEU A 44 20.09 -3.55 -1.53
CA LEU A 44 20.15 -3.40 -2.99
C LEU A 44 19.50 -2.09 -3.45
N TYR A 45 18.62 -1.49 -2.65
CA TYR A 45 17.89 -0.29 -2.98
C TYR A 45 18.58 1.00 -2.49
N GLU A 46 18.41 2.08 -3.25
CA GLU A 46 18.77 3.42 -2.83
C GLU A 46 17.91 3.84 -1.61
N GLN A 47 18.58 4.35 -0.58
CA GLN A 47 17.94 4.78 0.67
C GLN A 47 17.44 6.23 0.54
N LEU A 48 16.52 6.44 -0.40
CA LEU A 48 15.93 7.74 -0.70
C LEU A 48 14.61 7.92 0.04
N LEU A 49 14.43 9.07 0.69
CA LEU A 49 13.15 9.46 1.29
C LEU A 49 12.26 10.15 0.26
N GLY A 50 10.99 9.74 0.22
CA GLY A 50 9.98 10.34 -0.64
C GLY A 50 9.50 11.68 -0.09
N ARG A 51 9.53 12.74 -0.91
CA ARG A 51 9.05 14.08 -0.53
C ARG A 51 7.55 14.21 -0.70
N SER A 52 6.84 14.74 0.29
CA SER A 52 5.40 14.98 0.17
C SER A 52 5.05 16.23 -0.64
N GLY A 53 6.00 17.17 -0.74
CA GLY A 53 5.76 18.50 -1.28
C GLY A 53 5.06 19.44 -0.28
N VAL A 54 4.84 18.98 0.96
CA VAL A 54 4.41 19.79 2.10
C VAL A 54 5.55 19.76 3.12
N GLU A 55 6.25 20.88 3.29
CA GLU A 55 7.47 20.95 4.10
C GLU A 55 7.22 20.52 5.55
N GLU A 56 6.12 20.96 6.14
CA GLU A 56 5.74 20.61 7.52
C GLU A 56 5.46 19.11 7.68
N LEU A 57 4.91 18.47 6.64
CA LEU A 57 4.68 17.03 6.64
C LEU A 57 6.00 16.27 6.52
N ASP A 58 6.90 16.71 5.64
CA ASP A 58 8.22 16.10 5.53
C ASP A 58 9.01 16.22 6.85
N ILE A 59 8.93 17.36 7.53
CA ILE A 59 9.55 17.57 8.86
C ILE A 59 8.91 16.62 9.89
N ALA A 60 7.58 16.52 9.92
CA ALA A 60 6.87 15.62 10.84
C ALA A 60 7.20 14.14 10.62
N LEU A 61 7.67 13.78 9.43
CA LEU A 61 8.08 12.43 9.05
C LEU A 61 9.60 12.21 9.14
N ASP A 62 10.35 13.11 9.77
CA ASP A 62 11.82 13.08 9.87
C ASP A 62 12.50 13.01 8.48
N GLY A 63 12.02 13.85 7.55
CA GLY A 63 12.61 14.07 6.23
C GLY A 63 11.82 13.51 5.05
N GLY A 64 10.70 12.81 5.29
CA GLY A 64 9.80 12.32 4.24
C GLY A 64 9.32 10.88 4.43
N LEU A 65 8.67 10.34 3.40
CA LEU A 65 8.14 8.97 3.33
C LEU A 65 9.29 7.97 3.17
N ARG A 66 9.30 6.87 3.94
CA ARG A 66 10.40 5.90 3.90
C ARG A 66 10.09 4.73 2.97
N PRO A 67 11.08 4.26 2.18
CA PRO A 67 11.00 2.97 1.48
C PRO A 67 10.60 1.84 2.43
N GLY A 68 9.81 0.88 1.95
CA GLY A 68 9.33 -0.23 2.77
C GLY A 68 8.02 0.06 3.52
N GLN A 69 7.46 1.26 3.38
CA GLN A 69 6.27 1.68 4.12
C GLN A 69 4.97 1.56 3.32
N TYR A 70 3.92 1.17 4.03
CA TYR A 70 2.54 1.36 3.63
C TYR A 70 1.98 2.61 4.29
N VAL A 71 1.49 3.54 3.48
CA VAL A 71 1.00 4.85 3.88
C VAL A 71 -0.45 4.98 3.43
N GLU A 72 -1.33 5.20 4.38
CA GLU A 72 -2.73 5.46 4.09
C GLU A 72 -3.07 6.94 4.27
N VAL A 73 -3.71 7.54 3.28
CA VAL A 73 -4.25 8.90 3.34
C VAL A 73 -5.76 8.81 3.46
N ARG A 74 -6.31 9.17 4.62
CA ARG A 74 -7.76 9.21 4.90
C ARG A 74 -8.28 10.64 5.00
N GLY A 75 -9.59 10.84 4.80
CA GLY A 75 -10.24 12.15 4.92
C GLY A 75 -11.58 12.20 4.19
N PRO A 76 -12.49 13.13 4.48
CA PRO A 76 -13.75 13.25 3.76
C PRO A 76 -13.51 13.50 2.27
N SER A 77 -14.52 13.24 1.43
CA SER A 77 -14.45 13.63 0.02
C SER A 77 -14.16 15.12 -0.12
N GLY A 78 -13.33 15.51 -1.10
CA GLY A 78 -12.90 16.89 -1.29
C GLY A 78 -11.76 17.38 -0.37
N ALA A 79 -11.25 16.57 0.57
CA ALA A 79 -10.16 16.97 1.48
C ALA A 79 -8.76 17.11 0.83
N GLY A 80 -8.65 17.00 -0.50
CA GLY A 80 -7.38 17.16 -1.22
C GLY A 80 -6.45 15.94 -1.20
N LYS A 81 -6.96 14.73 -0.87
CA LYS A 81 -6.15 13.48 -0.86
C LYS A 81 -5.48 13.19 -2.20
N SER A 82 -6.24 13.21 -3.30
CA SER A 82 -5.69 13.03 -4.65
C SER A 82 -4.67 14.12 -4.98
N LEU A 83 -4.90 15.38 -4.56
CA LEU A 83 -3.91 16.45 -4.73
C LEU A 83 -2.62 16.18 -3.94
N LEU A 84 -2.71 15.61 -2.73
CA LEU A 84 -1.53 15.17 -1.96
C LEU A 84 -0.80 14.02 -2.68
N CYS A 85 -1.51 13.02 -3.19
CA CYS A 85 -0.93 11.95 -4.01
C CYS A 85 -0.18 12.50 -5.23
N LEU A 86 -0.77 13.46 -5.94
CA LEU A 86 -0.15 14.13 -7.08
C LEU A 86 1.05 14.99 -6.69
N SER A 87 1.00 15.66 -5.54
CA SER A 87 2.13 16.39 -4.99
C SER A 87 3.30 15.45 -4.69
N ILE A 88 3.04 14.32 -4.01
CA ILE A 88 4.04 13.27 -3.76
C ILE A 88 4.61 12.77 -5.09
N LEU A 89 3.76 12.45 -6.07
CA LEU A 89 4.22 12.03 -7.40
C LEU A 89 5.17 13.06 -8.04
N LYS A 90 4.75 14.33 -8.10
CA LYS A 90 5.50 15.42 -8.74
C LYS A 90 6.87 15.67 -8.11
N HIS A 91 7.01 15.46 -6.81
CA HIS A 91 8.30 15.68 -6.12
C HIS A 91 9.23 14.47 -6.18
N ASN A 92 8.74 13.30 -6.60
CA ASN A 92 9.51 12.05 -6.56
C ASN A 92 9.72 11.40 -7.94
N PHE A 93 9.05 11.84 -9.01
CA PHE A 93 9.07 11.17 -10.33
C PHE A 93 10.45 11.01 -10.98
N GLN A 94 11.45 11.82 -10.59
CA GLN A 94 12.82 11.73 -11.13
C GLN A 94 13.70 10.75 -10.34
N SER A 95 13.38 10.53 -9.07
CA SER A 95 14.20 9.76 -8.13
C SER A 95 13.63 8.37 -7.87
N PHE A 96 12.32 8.20 -8.07
CA PHE A 96 11.59 6.96 -7.85
C PHE A 96 11.10 6.40 -9.17
N ARG A 97 11.07 5.07 -9.26
CA ARG A 97 10.24 4.38 -10.25
C ARG A 97 8.80 4.51 -9.78
N VAL A 98 7.84 4.71 -10.68
CA VAL A 98 6.46 5.03 -10.28
C VAL A 98 5.50 4.00 -10.85
N ALA A 99 4.58 3.53 -10.01
CA ALA A 99 3.36 2.85 -10.44
C ALA A 99 2.16 3.63 -9.89
N TYR A 100 1.24 4.06 -10.75
CA TYR A 100 0.03 4.79 -10.35
C TYR A 100 -1.20 3.98 -10.76
N LEU A 101 -2.04 3.63 -9.80
CA LEU A 101 -3.33 2.99 -10.00
C LEU A 101 -4.40 4.08 -9.81
N ASP A 102 -5.07 4.43 -10.91
CA ASP A 102 -6.14 5.42 -10.95
C ASP A 102 -7.50 4.73 -11.04
N SER A 103 -8.32 4.88 -9.99
CA SER A 103 -9.67 4.32 -9.92
C SER A 103 -10.79 5.28 -10.35
N GLU A 104 -10.53 6.60 -10.37
CA GLU A 104 -11.61 7.60 -10.51
C GLU A 104 -11.56 8.42 -11.80
N ASN A 105 -10.75 8.02 -12.79
CA ASN A 105 -10.46 8.87 -13.96
C ASN A 105 -10.08 10.30 -13.53
N HIS A 106 -9.45 10.45 -12.35
CA HIS A 106 -9.06 11.75 -11.88
C HIS A 106 -8.07 12.29 -12.89
N HIS A 107 -8.52 13.31 -13.62
CA HIS A 107 -7.87 13.88 -14.78
C HIS A 107 -6.44 14.30 -14.43
N LEU A 108 -5.51 13.35 -14.50
CA LEU A 108 -4.10 13.59 -14.63
C LEU A 108 -3.95 14.37 -15.91
N SER A 109 -3.97 15.70 -15.77
CA SER A 109 -3.56 16.69 -16.75
C SER A 109 -2.05 16.62 -17.01
N LEU A 110 -1.44 15.42 -16.92
CA LEU A 110 -0.11 15.09 -17.40
C LEU A 110 -0.06 14.99 -18.95
N ALA A 111 -0.98 15.69 -19.62
CA ALA A 111 -1.21 15.80 -21.06
C ALA A 111 -2.06 14.67 -21.69
N ARG A 112 -3.22 15.07 -22.24
CA ARG A 112 -3.85 14.62 -23.50
C ARG A 112 -3.20 13.40 -24.17
N TRP A 113 -3.44 12.19 -23.66
CA TRP A 113 -2.95 10.95 -24.27
C TRP A 113 -4.08 9.93 -24.44
N GLU A 114 -4.42 9.66 -25.71
CA GLU A 114 -5.41 8.67 -26.12
C GLU A 114 -4.85 7.25 -25.92
N PRO A 115 -5.52 6.37 -25.15
CA PRO A 115 -5.14 4.97 -25.08
C PRO A 115 -5.89 4.20 -26.16
N SER A 116 -5.16 3.61 -27.10
CA SER A 116 -5.72 2.63 -28.05
C SER A 116 -5.58 1.18 -27.56
N SER A 117 -5.21 0.93 -26.29
CA SER A 117 -5.03 -0.42 -25.77
C SER A 117 -5.29 -0.54 -24.26
N SER A 118 -5.79 -1.71 -23.85
CA SER A 118 -6.15 -2.13 -22.49
C SER A 118 -4.93 -2.47 -21.59
N GLY A 119 -3.78 -1.87 -21.85
CA GLY A 119 -2.53 -2.07 -21.09
C GLY A 119 -2.14 -0.85 -20.25
N PRO A 120 -1.15 -1.00 -19.33
CA PRO A 120 -0.62 0.15 -18.60
C PRO A 120 0.06 1.12 -19.56
N VAL A 121 -0.16 2.41 -19.35
CA VAL A 121 0.55 3.44 -20.12
C VAL A 121 1.92 3.64 -19.49
N VAL A 122 2.98 3.38 -20.25
CA VAL A 122 4.37 3.44 -19.77
C VAL A 122 5.04 4.73 -20.27
N PHE A 123 5.56 5.53 -19.34
CA PHE A 123 6.32 6.75 -19.63
C PHE A 123 7.65 6.72 -18.89
N GLY A 124 8.72 6.39 -19.63
CA GLY A 124 10.03 6.14 -19.00
C GLY A 124 9.91 5.01 -17.97
N GLU A 125 10.19 5.31 -16.70
CA GLU A 125 10.07 4.38 -15.57
C GLU A 125 8.72 4.45 -14.85
N THR A 126 7.77 5.28 -15.33
CA THR A 126 6.43 5.44 -14.77
C THR A 126 5.43 4.51 -15.45
N ARG A 127 4.60 3.81 -14.68
CA ARG A 127 3.55 2.91 -15.15
C ARG A 127 2.20 3.37 -14.61
N LEU A 128 1.28 3.72 -15.50
CA LEU A 128 -0.09 4.09 -15.15
C LEU A 128 -1.04 2.92 -15.43
N TYR A 129 -1.78 2.51 -14.41
CA TYR A 129 -2.81 1.46 -14.46
C TYR A 129 -4.16 2.13 -14.23
N ARG A 130 -5.08 1.95 -15.18
CA ARG A 130 -6.48 2.33 -15.00
C ARG A 130 -7.21 1.13 -14.42
N VAL A 131 -7.87 1.31 -13.28
CA VAL A 131 -8.56 0.23 -12.58
C VAL A 131 -10.03 0.60 -12.43
N PHE A 132 -10.92 -0.19 -13.00
CA PHE A 132 -12.37 0.04 -12.94
C PHE A 132 -13.08 -1.03 -12.11
N GLN A 133 -12.50 -2.23 -12.04
CA GLN A 133 -13.01 -3.40 -11.33
C GLN A 133 -11.94 -4.03 -10.42
N VAL A 134 -12.34 -4.97 -9.58
CA VAL A 134 -11.45 -5.58 -8.56
C VAL A 134 -10.37 -6.42 -9.19
N GLU A 135 -10.76 -7.11 -10.25
CA GLU A 135 -9.91 -7.91 -11.08
C GLU A 135 -8.81 -7.06 -11.70
N ASP A 136 -9.11 -5.83 -12.11
CA ASP A 136 -8.11 -4.88 -12.64
C ASP A 136 -7.08 -4.49 -11.58
N VAL A 137 -7.51 -4.30 -10.32
CA VAL A 137 -6.61 -3.97 -9.22
C VAL A 137 -5.68 -5.14 -8.94
N LEU A 138 -6.22 -6.34 -8.77
CA LEU A 138 -5.41 -7.54 -8.57
C LEU A 138 -4.46 -7.78 -9.74
N GLU A 139 -4.92 -7.64 -10.97
CA GLU A 139 -4.08 -7.78 -12.16
C GLU A 139 -2.97 -6.73 -12.18
N ALA A 140 -3.27 -5.46 -11.90
CA ALA A 140 -2.28 -4.40 -11.83
C ALA A 140 -1.23 -4.69 -10.76
N LEU A 141 -1.65 -5.10 -9.56
CA LEU A 141 -0.74 -5.41 -8.46
C LEU A 141 0.13 -6.64 -8.76
N HIS A 142 -0.43 -7.70 -9.34
CA HIS A 142 0.37 -8.86 -9.78
C HIS A 142 1.38 -8.48 -10.87
N ARG A 143 1.01 -7.57 -11.79
CA ARG A 143 1.94 -7.04 -12.80
C ARG A 143 3.06 -6.22 -12.16
N VAL A 144 2.77 -5.44 -11.13
CA VAL A 144 3.79 -4.69 -10.36
C VAL A 144 4.72 -5.67 -9.63
N ASP A 145 4.17 -6.63 -8.87
CA ASP A 145 4.94 -7.66 -8.15
C ASP A 145 5.87 -8.43 -9.09
N ALA A 146 5.36 -8.92 -10.21
CA ALA A 146 6.15 -9.62 -11.22
C ALA A 146 7.22 -8.74 -11.88
N ALA A 147 6.96 -7.44 -12.07
CA ALA A 147 7.94 -6.52 -12.63
C ALA A 147 9.09 -6.23 -11.66
N GLU A 148 8.79 -6.08 -10.36
CA GLU A 148 9.80 -5.85 -9.32
C GLU A 148 10.66 -7.10 -9.09
N GLU A 149 10.05 -8.30 -9.04
CA GLU A 149 10.79 -9.55 -8.89
C GLU A 149 11.73 -9.80 -10.08
N ARG A 150 11.28 -9.50 -11.31
CA ARG A 150 12.14 -9.56 -12.51
C ARG A 150 13.31 -8.59 -12.44
N LEU A 151 13.08 -7.38 -11.94
CA LEU A 151 14.14 -6.40 -11.78
C LEU A 151 15.18 -6.87 -10.77
N LEU A 152 14.74 -7.37 -9.61
CA LEU A 152 15.62 -7.94 -8.60
C LEU A 152 16.45 -9.10 -9.16
N CYS A 153 15.80 -10.07 -9.82
CA CYS A 153 16.49 -11.20 -10.43
C CYS A 153 17.54 -10.72 -11.44
N ASN A 154 17.17 -9.82 -12.35
CA ASN A 154 18.09 -9.29 -13.35
C ASN A 154 19.28 -8.61 -12.67
N TYR A 155 19.01 -7.75 -11.70
CA TYR A 155 20.03 -7.00 -10.96
C TYR A 155 21.02 -7.91 -10.21
N MET A 156 20.54 -8.98 -9.58
CA MET A 156 21.38 -9.96 -8.89
C MET A 156 22.27 -10.75 -9.87
N LEU A 157 21.76 -11.06 -11.07
CA LEU A 157 22.48 -11.84 -12.08
C LEU A 157 23.55 -11.04 -12.82
N THR A 158 23.35 -9.73 -13.03
CA THR A 158 24.18 -8.91 -13.91
C THR A 158 25.43 -8.28 -13.26
N ARG A 159 25.79 -8.62 -12.01
CA ARG A 159 26.93 -8.05 -11.25
C ARG A 159 27.15 -6.56 -11.55
N HIS A 160 26.23 -5.72 -11.08
CA HIS A 160 26.36 -4.28 -11.23
C HIS A 160 27.55 -3.72 -10.41
N ASN A 161 28.21 -2.67 -10.92
CA ASN A 161 29.35 -1.96 -10.33
C ASN A 161 29.02 -1.19 -9.03
N GLY A 162 28.17 -1.74 -8.16
CA GLY A 162 27.70 -1.07 -6.94
C GLY A 162 26.58 -0.04 -7.14
N ALA A 163 26.06 0.12 -8.36
CA ALA A 163 24.92 1.01 -8.65
C ALA A 163 23.64 0.43 -8.08
N LYS A 164 22.92 1.12 -7.19
CA LYS A 164 21.74 0.60 -6.48
C LYS A 164 20.45 0.69 -7.29
N ILE A 165 19.42 -0.06 -6.88
CA ILE A 165 18.08 -0.02 -7.46
C ILE A 165 17.33 1.20 -6.91
N ARG A 166 16.75 2.02 -7.78
CA ARG A 166 15.85 3.09 -7.35
C ARG A 166 14.59 2.51 -6.68
N PRO A 167 14.12 3.05 -5.56
CA PRO A 167 12.89 2.60 -4.92
C PRO A 167 11.64 2.83 -5.79
N LEU A 168 10.61 2.03 -5.52
CA LEU A 168 9.29 2.15 -6.17
C LEU A 168 8.39 3.06 -5.33
N LEU A 169 7.70 3.99 -5.98
CA LEU A 169 6.55 4.72 -5.45
C LEU A 169 5.29 4.15 -6.10
N LEU A 170 4.52 3.39 -5.34
CA LEU A 170 3.22 2.84 -5.76
C LEU A 170 2.11 3.72 -5.17
N ILE A 171 1.36 4.40 -6.01
CA ILE A 171 0.21 5.20 -5.59
C ILE A 171 -1.05 4.49 -6.03
N PHE A 172 -1.92 4.15 -5.09
CA PHE A 172 -3.28 3.70 -5.34
C PHE A 172 -4.24 4.79 -4.88
N ASP A 173 -4.63 5.65 -5.83
CA ASP A 173 -5.52 6.76 -5.53
C ASP A 173 -6.99 6.32 -5.59
N ALA A 174 -7.77 6.78 -4.62
CA ALA A 174 -9.21 6.65 -4.51
C ALA A 174 -9.75 5.21 -4.40
N VAL A 175 -9.31 4.46 -3.39
CA VAL A 175 -9.82 3.10 -3.13
C VAL A 175 -11.28 3.10 -2.63
N SER A 176 -11.86 4.25 -2.32
CA SER A 176 -13.19 4.34 -1.72
C SER A 176 -14.33 4.32 -2.72
N SER A 177 -14.19 4.92 -3.89
CA SER A 177 -15.12 4.72 -5.01
C SER A 177 -15.16 3.26 -5.41
N PHE A 178 -13.98 2.63 -5.39
CA PHE A 178 -13.83 1.20 -5.57
C PHE A 178 -14.60 0.43 -4.49
N VAL A 179 -14.35 0.65 -3.20
CA VAL A 179 -15.07 -0.11 -2.14
C VAL A 179 -16.56 0.19 -2.02
N ALA A 180 -17.01 1.40 -2.35
CA ALA A 180 -18.43 1.71 -2.40
C ALA A 180 -19.17 0.83 -3.44
N ALA A 181 -18.48 0.39 -4.50
CA ALA A 181 -18.98 -0.58 -5.47
C ALA A 181 -18.88 -2.05 -5.00
N LEU A 182 -18.21 -2.32 -3.87
CA LEU A 182 -17.88 -3.66 -3.35
C LEU A 182 -18.73 -4.12 -2.17
N VAL A 183 -19.91 -3.53 -1.98
CA VAL A 183 -20.84 -3.94 -0.91
C VAL A 183 -21.19 -5.45 -0.98
N ASP A 184 -21.02 -6.08 -2.15
CA ASP A 184 -21.23 -7.52 -2.41
C ASP A 184 -19.95 -8.34 -2.66
N VAL A 185 -18.74 -7.78 -2.50
CA VAL A 185 -17.50 -8.53 -2.79
C VAL A 185 -16.99 -9.28 -1.57
N ASP A 186 -16.49 -10.48 -1.84
CA ASP A 186 -15.90 -11.37 -0.84
C ASP A 186 -14.78 -10.66 -0.06
N PRO A 187 -14.89 -10.58 1.29
CA PRO A 187 -13.84 -10.04 2.14
C PRO A 187 -12.45 -10.62 1.87
N GLU A 188 -12.35 -11.86 1.39
CA GLU A 188 -11.08 -12.50 1.04
C GLU A 188 -10.31 -11.71 -0.01
N VAL A 189 -10.99 -11.16 -1.02
CA VAL A 189 -10.32 -10.43 -2.10
C VAL A 189 -9.72 -9.12 -1.60
N LEU A 190 -10.40 -8.44 -0.67
CA LEU A 190 -9.90 -7.22 -0.04
C LEU A 190 -8.69 -7.51 0.86
N ILE A 191 -8.71 -8.64 1.57
CA ILE A 191 -7.55 -9.13 2.34
C ILE A 191 -6.38 -9.41 1.39
N GLN A 192 -6.61 -10.08 0.27
CA GLN A 192 -5.57 -10.38 -0.72
C GLN A 192 -4.93 -9.10 -1.28
N ILE A 193 -5.72 -8.10 -1.64
CA ILE A 193 -5.21 -6.79 -2.10
C ILE A 193 -4.33 -6.15 -1.02
N GLY A 194 -4.81 -6.12 0.23
CA GLY A 194 -4.06 -5.56 1.37
C GLY A 194 -2.74 -6.28 1.63
N LEU A 195 -2.74 -7.62 1.60
CA LEU A 195 -1.55 -8.45 1.76
C LEU A 195 -0.55 -8.22 0.63
N LEU A 196 -1.02 -8.13 -0.62
CA LEU A 196 -0.16 -7.92 -1.78
C LEU A 196 0.49 -6.52 -1.75
N LEU A 197 -0.26 -5.48 -1.39
CA LEU A 197 0.28 -4.13 -1.19
C LEU A 197 1.37 -4.11 -0.11
N ARG A 198 1.16 -4.80 1.01
CA ARG A 198 2.16 -4.92 2.09
C ARG A 198 3.39 -5.69 1.64
N LYS A 199 3.21 -6.80 0.92
CA LYS A 199 4.31 -7.57 0.33
C LYS A 199 5.15 -6.68 -0.58
N ILE A 200 4.50 -5.92 -1.47
CA ILE A 200 5.20 -5.01 -2.40
C ILE A 200 6.00 -3.95 -1.63
N ALA A 201 5.43 -3.36 -0.58
CA ALA A 201 6.13 -2.41 0.28
C ALA A 201 7.40 -3.05 0.88
N SER A 202 7.26 -4.12 1.64
CA SER A 202 8.36 -4.72 2.40
C SER A 202 9.41 -5.39 1.52
N SER A 203 8.99 -6.13 0.50
CA SER A 203 9.86 -6.97 -0.32
C SER A 203 10.72 -6.19 -1.31
N TYR A 204 10.21 -5.05 -1.77
CA TYR A 204 10.85 -4.26 -2.84
C TYR A 204 11.23 -2.84 -2.40
N GLN A 205 11.24 -2.59 -1.09
CA GLN A 205 11.46 -1.25 -0.52
C GLN A 205 10.59 -0.19 -1.21
N ALA A 206 9.33 -0.54 -1.48
CA ALA A 206 8.40 0.38 -2.12
C ALA A 206 7.75 1.29 -1.09
N ILE A 207 7.48 2.54 -1.47
CA ILE A 207 6.57 3.43 -0.77
C ILE A 207 5.19 3.19 -1.38
N VAL A 208 4.29 2.59 -0.61
CA VAL A 208 2.93 2.28 -1.06
C VAL A 208 1.97 3.29 -0.45
N LEU A 209 1.42 4.17 -1.27
CA LEU A 209 0.47 5.21 -0.87
C LEU A 209 -0.95 4.80 -1.28
N VAL A 210 -1.88 4.78 -0.33
CA VAL A 210 -3.27 4.40 -0.57
C VAL A 210 -4.19 5.52 -0.10
N SER A 211 -5.04 6.05 -0.99
CA SER A 211 -5.97 7.14 -0.65
C SER A 211 -7.40 6.63 -0.43
N ASN A 212 -8.04 7.07 0.67
CA ASN A 212 -9.32 6.54 1.15
C ASN A 212 -10.20 7.65 1.77
N SER A 213 -11.53 7.52 1.70
CA SER A 213 -12.54 8.50 2.08
C SER A 213 -13.34 8.04 3.30
N PHE A 214 -13.83 8.99 4.10
CA PHE A 214 -14.75 8.69 5.20
C PHE A 214 -16.21 8.44 4.74
N PRO A 215 -16.99 7.60 5.45
CA PRO A 215 -16.56 6.73 6.55
C PRO A 215 -15.59 5.68 6.02
N ALA A 216 -14.50 5.41 6.76
CA ALA A 216 -13.55 4.37 6.36
C ALA A 216 -14.36 3.08 6.23
N SER A 217 -14.53 2.62 5.00
CA SER A 217 -15.35 1.44 4.75
C SER A 217 -14.75 0.27 5.54
N LEU A 218 -15.62 -0.59 6.09
CA LEU A 218 -15.27 -1.65 7.06
C LEU A 218 -14.06 -2.52 6.65
N TRP A 219 -13.77 -2.61 5.34
CA TRP A 219 -12.62 -3.32 4.81
C TRP A 219 -11.28 -2.82 5.32
N VAL A 220 -11.05 -1.50 5.51
CA VAL A 220 -9.72 -1.08 5.97
C VAL A 220 -9.51 -1.40 7.43
N SER A 221 -10.55 -1.24 8.26
CA SER A 221 -10.51 -1.61 9.67
C SER A 221 -10.30 -3.12 9.89
N ARG A 222 -10.65 -3.96 8.90
CA ARG A 222 -10.59 -5.44 8.98
C ARG A 222 -9.42 -6.08 8.22
N CYS A 223 -9.06 -5.57 7.05
CA CYS A 223 -8.00 -6.11 6.18
C CYS A 223 -6.64 -5.43 6.43
N ALA A 224 -6.67 -4.21 6.96
CA ALA A 224 -5.51 -3.52 7.49
C ALA A 224 -5.77 -3.19 8.96
N PRO A 225 -5.63 -4.16 9.89
CA PRO A 225 -5.29 -3.76 11.25
C PRO A 225 -4.11 -2.81 11.09
N VAL A 226 -4.29 -1.54 11.49
CA VAL A 226 -3.23 -0.53 11.51
C VAL A 226 -2.00 -1.24 12.07
N PRO A 227 -0.95 -1.51 11.29
CA PRO A 227 0.14 -2.30 11.82
C PRO A 227 1.07 -1.37 12.62
N PRO A 228 1.85 -1.92 13.55
CA PRO A 228 2.89 -1.21 14.32
C PRO A 228 3.96 -0.48 13.47
N SER A 229 3.87 -0.54 12.13
CA SER A 229 4.82 0.02 11.15
C SER A 229 4.17 0.75 9.95
N GLY A 230 2.84 0.99 9.98
CA GLY A 230 2.12 1.74 8.94
C GLY A 230 1.94 3.22 9.31
N LEU A 231 1.87 4.09 8.29
CA LEU A 231 1.63 5.53 8.46
C LEU A 231 0.18 5.86 8.07
N LEU A 232 -0.58 6.52 8.93
CA LEU A 232 -1.92 7.04 8.59
C LEU A 232 -1.89 8.57 8.57
N ILE A 233 -2.35 9.17 7.48
CA ILE A 233 -2.46 10.62 7.30
C ILE A 233 -3.94 10.97 7.14
N GLU A 234 -4.52 11.67 8.10
CA GLU A 234 -5.88 12.20 8.03
C GLU A 234 -5.86 13.63 7.49
N THR A 235 -6.70 13.89 6.49
CA THR A 235 -6.87 15.19 5.83
C THR A 235 -8.24 15.74 6.25
N SER A 236 -8.31 16.60 7.28
CA SER A 236 -9.47 17.38 7.80
C SER A 236 -9.83 17.08 9.26
N PRO A 237 -10.06 18.11 10.12
CA PRO A 237 -9.95 19.55 9.84
C PRO A 237 -8.49 20.06 9.76
N PHE A 238 -7.53 19.26 10.23
CA PHE A 238 -6.09 19.49 10.15
C PHE A 238 -5.41 18.27 9.54
N LEU A 239 -4.18 18.42 9.05
CA LEU A 239 -3.42 17.27 8.57
C LEU A 239 -2.87 16.52 9.78
N THR A 240 -3.38 15.32 10.04
CA THR A 240 -3.01 14.55 11.24
C THR A 240 -2.28 13.29 10.83
N VAL A 241 -1.09 13.09 11.36
CA VAL A 241 -0.22 11.96 11.04
C VAL A 241 -0.14 11.03 12.24
N TYR A 242 -0.47 9.76 12.04
CA TYR A 242 -0.35 8.69 13.03
C TYR A 242 0.77 7.76 12.61
N THR A 243 1.84 7.71 13.40
CA THR A 243 3.04 6.91 13.14
C THR A 243 3.06 5.61 13.97
N GLY A 244 1.90 5.15 14.45
CA GLY A 244 1.78 4.04 15.42
C GLY A 244 2.25 4.39 16.85
N LEU A 245 3.29 5.23 16.97
CA LEU A 245 3.87 5.68 18.24
C LEU A 245 3.41 7.08 18.66
N LYS A 246 3.07 7.95 17.70
CA LYS A 246 2.70 9.34 17.93
C LYS A 246 1.60 9.79 16.98
N CYS A 247 0.80 10.75 17.46
CA CYS A 247 -0.14 11.52 16.67
C CYS A 247 0.41 12.95 16.53
N ILE A 248 0.63 13.42 15.31
CA ILE A 248 1.16 14.75 15.02
C ILE A 248 0.07 15.52 14.25
N LYS A 249 -0.36 16.66 14.79
CA LYS A 249 -1.32 17.55 14.11
C LYS A 249 -0.56 18.70 13.47
N LEU A 250 -0.73 18.87 12.17
CA LEU A 250 -0.13 19.93 11.38
C LEU A 250 -1.18 20.97 11.00
N GLY A 251 -0.83 22.25 11.16
CA GLY A 251 -1.74 23.37 10.93
C GLY A 251 -2.74 23.64 12.07
N ALA A 252 -2.60 22.98 13.22
CA ALA A 252 -3.31 23.36 14.43
C ALA A 252 -2.64 24.60 15.06
N PRO A 253 -3.42 25.55 15.63
CA PRO A 253 -2.88 26.73 16.30
C PRO A 253 -2.10 26.38 17.59
#